data_AF-A0AAW6H3S2-F1
#
_entry.id   AF-A0AAW6H3S2-F1
#
_cell.length_a   1.000
_cell.length_b   1.000
_cell.length_c   1.000
_cell.angle_alpha   90.00
_cell.angle_beta   90.00
_cell.angle_gamma   90.00
#
_symmetry.space_group_name_H-M   'P 1'
#
loop_
_entity.id
_entity.type
_entity.pdbx_description
1 polymer ?
#
loop_
_entity_poly.entity_id
_entity_poly.type
_entity_poly.pdbx_seq_one_letter_code
_entity_poly.pdbx_strand_id
1 'polypeptide(L)'
;MINRASIIQWSKQVPWNDNAQIEQDLIISRALVAIFSDEFLSSQLAFRGGTALHKLYLSPQPRYSEDIDLVQINPGPIKPIMFRLGEVLDFLPNRVTKQKRYNNT
;
A
#
# COMPACT_ATOMS: atom_id res chain seq x y z
N MET A 1 -15.33 -4.04 -3.89
CA MET A 1 -15.37 -4.98 -2.75
C MET A 1 -14.79 -6.29 -3.22
N ILE A 2 -13.77 -6.80 -2.54
CA ILE A 2 -13.13 -8.09 -2.81
C ILE A 2 -14.13 -9.22 -2.53
N ASN A 3 -13.97 -10.35 -3.22
CA ASN A 3 -14.80 -11.53 -2.98
C ASN A 3 -14.70 -12.00 -1.51
N ARG A 4 -15.84 -12.34 -0.92
CA ARG A 4 -15.94 -12.77 0.48
C ARG A 4 -15.06 -13.98 0.83
N ALA A 5 -14.85 -14.92 -0.10
CA ALA A 5 -13.99 -16.07 0.12
C ALA A 5 -12.52 -15.64 0.34
N SER A 6 -12.04 -14.65 -0.41
CA SER A 6 -10.69 -14.09 -0.23
C SER A 6 -10.55 -13.39 1.12
N ILE A 7 -11.58 -12.67 1.57
CA ILE A 7 -11.61 -12.02 2.89
C ILE A 7 -11.53 -13.07 4.00
N ILE A 8 -12.35 -14.14 3.92
CA ILE A 8 -12.35 -15.25 4.90
C ILE A 8 -11.00 -15.98 4.92
N GLN A 9 -10.36 -16.14 3.76
CA GLN A 9 -9.05 -16.76 3.70
C GLN A 9 -7.98 -15.86 4.34
N TRP A 10 -8.04 -14.55 4.07
CA TRP A 10 -7.08 -13.59 4.61
C TRP A 10 -7.23 -13.37 6.12
N SER A 11 -8.45 -13.47 6.66
CA SER A 11 -8.70 -13.35 8.11
C SER A 11 -7.95 -14.38 8.96
N LYS A 12 -7.43 -15.44 8.35
CA LYS A 12 -6.58 -16.44 9.02
C LYS A 12 -5.12 -16.00 9.15
N GLN A 13 -4.70 -14.97 8.41
CA GLN A 13 -3.33 -14.46 8.35
C GLN A 13 -3.14 -13.19 9.20
N VAL A 14 -4.22 -12.50 9.54
CA VAL A 14 -4.18 -11.20 10.23
C VAL A 14 -5.03 -11.21 11.49
N PRO A 15 -4.66 -10.45 12.55
CA PRO A 15 -5.35 -10.47 13.82
C PRO A 15 -6.58 -9.54 13.87
N TRP A 16 -7.12 -9.10 12.73
CA TRP A 16 -8.21 -8.14 12.65
C TRP A 16 -9.57 -8.81 12.78
N ASN A 17 -10.46 -8.24 13.60
CA ASN A 17 -11.81 -8.77 13.81
C ASN A 17 -12.86 -8.16 12.86
N ASP A 18 -12.59 -6.96 12.33
CA ASP A 18 -13.49 -6.28 11.40
C ASP A 18 -13.19 -6.69 9.96
N ASN A 19 -14.22 -7.12 9.23
CA ASN A 19 -14.11 -7.51 7.82
C ASN A 19 -13.60 -6.36 6.94
N ALA A 20 -13.93 -5.11 7.27
CA ALA A 20 -13.42 -3.96 6.51
C ALA A 20 -11.90 -3.81 6.68
N GLN A 21 -11.38 -4.00 7.90
CA GLN A 21 -9.94 -3.99 8.18
C GLN A 21 -9.23 -5.18 7.52
N ILE A 22 -9.86 -6.38 7.52
CA ILE A 22 -9.31 -7.56 6.83
C ILE A 22 -9.22 -7.30 5.32
N GLU A 23 -10.30 -6.79 4.72
CA GLU A 23 -10.32 -6.47 3.28
C GLU A 23 -9.29 -5.41 2.93
N GLN A 24 -9.19 -4.34 3.71
CA GLN A 24 -8.26 -3.26 3.47
C GLN A 24 -6.80 -3.70 3.68
N ASP A 25 -6.51 -4.52 4.69
CA ASP A 25 -5.18 -5.12 4.88
C ASP A 25 -4.77 -5.99 3.68
N LEU A 26 -5.71 -6.76 3.11
CA LEU A 26 -5.49 -7.54 1.90
C LEU A 26 -5.19 -6.62 0.69
N ILE A 27 -5.94 -5.53 0.54
CA ILE A 27 -5.72 -4.53 -0.51
C ILE A 27 -4.33 -3.89 -0.38
N ILE A 28 -3.95 -3.46 0.82
CA ILE A 28 -2.63 -2.89 1.10
C ILE A 28 -1.52 -3.89 0.76
N SER A 29 -1.69 -5.14 1.17
CA SER A 29 -0.72 -6.20 0.89
C SER A 29 -0.55 -6.43 -0.61
N ARG A 30 -1.66 -6.48 -1.37
CA ARG A 30 -1.62 -6.58 -2.83
C ARG A 30 -0.98 -5.34 -3.48
N ALA A 31 -1.29 -4.15 -3.00
CA ALA A 31 -0.73 -2.90 -3.52
C ALA A 31 0.78 -2.83 -3.33
N LEU A 32 1.29 -3.21 -2.14
CA LEU A 32 2.72 -3.29 -1.87
C LEU A 32 3.42 -4.29 -2.80
N VAL A 33 2.85 -5.49 -2.97
CA VAL A 33 3.40 -6.47 -3.93
C VAL A 33 3.41 -5.91 -5.35
N ALA A 34 2.32 -5.27 -5.79
CA ALA A 34 2.24 -4.69 -7.13
C ALA A 34 3.29 -3.59 -7.35
N ILE A 35 3.44 -2.65 -6.40
CA ILE A 35 4.41 -1.55 -6.45
C ILE A 35 5.84 -2.09 -6.52
N PHE A 36 6.20 -3.02 -5.64
CA PHE A 36 7.59 -3.48 -5.52
C PHE A 36 7.96 -4.63 -6.45
N SER A 37 6.99 -5.22 -7.17
CA SER A 37 7.26 -6.13 -8.29
C SER A 37 7.55 -5.39 -9.60
N ASP A 38 7.25 -4.09 -9.67
CA ASP A 38 7.60 -3.26 -10.82
C ASP A 38 9.05 -2.77 -10.71
N GLU A 39 9.90 -3.10 -11.68
CA GLU A 39 11.33 -2.76 -11.66
C GLU A 39 11.58 -1.25 -11.60
N PHE A 40 10.76 -0.46 -12.30
CA PHE A 40 10.90 0.99 -12.27
C PHE A 40 10.54 1.54 -10.89
N LEU A 41 9.34 1.24 -10.36
CA LEU A 41 8.90 1.75 -9.06
C LEU A 41 9.78 1.27 -7.91
N SER A 42 10.18 -0.01 -7.90
CA SER A 42 11.08 -0.55 -6.87
C SER A 42 12.45 0.13 -6.86
N SER A 43 12.95 0.57 -8.03
CA SER A 43 14.20 1.34 -8.11
C SER A 43 14.06 2.80 -7.67
N GLN A 44 12.83 3.35 -7.62
CA GLN A 44 12.57 4.77 -7.38
C GLN A 44 11.97 5.06 -6.00
N LEU A 45 11.35 4.06 -5.35
CA LEU A 45 10.58 4.23 -4.13
C LEU A 45 11.12 3.36 -3.01
N ALA A 46 11.11 3.90 -1.78
CA ALA A 46 11.28 3.12 -0.57
C ALA A 46 10.00 3.16 0.28
N PHE A 47 9.63 1.99 0.82
CA PHE A 47 8.52 1.85 1.75
C PHE A 47 8.95 2.24 3.17
N ARG A 48 8.18 3.10 3.82
CA ARG A 48 8.47 3.60 5.17
C ARG A 48 7.18 3.72 5.99
N GLY A 49 7.30 4.32 7.17
CA GLY A 49 6.15 4.62 8.04
C GLY A 49 5.70 3.43 8.90
N GLY A 50 4.58 3.61 9.59
CA GLY A 50 4.06 2.62 10.54
C GLY A 50 3.64 1.32 9.86
N THR A 51 3.05 1.41 8.67
CA THR A 51 2.63 0.24 7.90
C THR A 51 3.84 -0.59 7.46
N ALA A 52 4.98 0.04 7.10
CA ALA A 52 6.21 -0.68 6.80
C ALA A 52 6.75 -1.46 8.01
N LEU A 53 6.77 -0.82 9.18
CA LEU A 53 7.18 -1.47 10.42
C LEU A 53 6.33 -2.70 10.73
N HIS A 54 5.00 -2.57 10.62
CA HIS A 54 4.07 -3.68 10.90
C HIS A 54 4.13 -4.79 9.86
N LYS A 55 4.21 -4.46 8.57
CA LYS A 55 4.18 -5.47 7.50
C LYS A 55 5.49 -6.24 7.38
N LEU A 56 6.63 -5.63 7.70
CA LEU A 56 7.95 -6.22 7.46
C LEU A 56 8.63 -6.77 8.71
N TYR A 57 8.33 -6.23 9.90
CA TYR A 57 9.12 -6.53 11.11
C TYR A 57 8.31 -6.98 12.33
N LEU A 58 7.04 -6.58 12.47
CA LEU A 58 6.24 -6.91 13.65
C LEU A 58 5.14 -7.92 13.32
N SER A 59 5.37 -9.18 13.72
CA SER A 59 4.41 -10.27 13.57
C SER A 59 4.13 -10.96 14.92
N PRO A 60 2.88 -11.02 15.39
CA PRO A 60 1.69 -10.41 14.78
C PRO A 60 1.74 -8.86 14.84
N GLN A 61 1.02 -8.20 13.93
CA GLN A 61 0.95 -6.73 13.92
C GLN A 61 0.25 -6.23 15.21
N PRO A 62 0.86 -5.30 15.97
CA PRO A 62 0.32 -4.87 17.27
C PRO A 62 -0.88 -3.92 17.16
N ARG A 63 -1.03 -3.22 16.03
CA ARG A 63 -2.15 -2.32 15.75
C ARG A 63 -2.42 -2.25 14.26
N TYR A 64 -3.66 -1.90 13.90
CA TYR A 64 -4.04 -1.63 12.53
C TYR A 64 -3.33 -0.37 11.99
N SER A 65 -2.95 -0.40 10.71
CA SER A 65 -2.32 0.70 9.98
C SER A 65 -2.72 0.61 8.52
N GLU A 66 -3.25 1.69 7.96
CA GLU A 66 -3.87 1.67 6.63
C GLU A 66 -3.10 2.43 5.55
N ASP A 67 -2.33 3.45 5.93
CA ASP A 67 -1.64 4.31 4.97
C ASP A 67 -0.39 3.63 4.40
N ILE A 68 -0.13 3.82 3.10
CA ILE A 68 1.12 3.42 2.46
C ILE A 68 2.00 4.66 2.30
N ASP A 69 3.05 4.75 3.12
CA ASP A 69 4.02 5.84 3.03
C ASP A 69 5.21 5.46 2.14
N LEU A 70 5.40 6.19 1.06
CA LEU A 70 6.50 5.99 0.11
C LEU A 70 7.38 7.24 0.05
N VAL A 71 8.69 7.05 -0.08
CA VAL A 71 9.63 8.13 -0.35
C VAL A 71 10.37 7.87 -1.65
N GLN A 72 10.55 8.91 -2.46
CA GLN A 72 11.38 8.85 -3.65
C GLN A 72 12.86 8.84 -3.22
N ILE A 73 13.62 7.82 -3.66
CA ILE A 73 15.01 7.63 -3.24
C ILE A 73 16.03 8.25 -4.19
N ASN A 74 15.69 8.40 -5.47
CA ASN A 74 16.54 9.03 -6.47
C ASN A 74 16.02 10.44 -6.81
N PRO A 75 16.87 11.47 -6.86
CA PRO A 75 16.45 12.81 -7.23
C PRO A 75 15.86 12.82 -8.64
N GLY A 76 14.73 13.50 -8.84
CA GLY A 76 14.11 13.59 -10.16
C GLY A 76 12.66 14.05 -10.10
N PRO A 77 12.02 14.26 -11.25
CA PRO A 77 10.61 14.61 -11.30
C PRO A 77 9.73 13.48 -10.76
N ILE A 78 8.72 13.80 -9.95
CA ILE A 78 7.78 12.83 -9.39
C ILE A 78 6.76 12.31 -10.45
N LYS A 79 6.57 13.03 -11.56
CA LYS A 79 5.52 12.76 -12.55
C LYS A 79 5.58 11.35 -13.17
N PRO A 80 6.74 10.82 -13.61
CA PRO A 80 6.83 9.46 -14.13
C PRO A 80 6.45 8.40 -13.10
N ILE A 81 6.85 8.60 -11.84
CA ILE A 81 6.51 7.71 -10.71
C ILE A 81 4.98 7.71 -10.49
N MET A 82 4.34 8.88 -10.47
CA MET A 82 2.88 8.98 -10.30
C MET A 82 2.10 8.34 -11.46
N PHE A 83 2.64 8.41 -12.68
CA PHE A 83 2.03 7.75 -13.83
C PHE A 83 2.11 6.23 -13.69
N ARG A 84 3.31 5.69 -13.39
CA ARG A 84 3.51 4.26 -13.24
C ARG A 84 2.74 3.67 -12.05
N LEU A 85 2.69 4.37 -10.91
CA LEU A 85 1.81 4.01 -9.79
C LEU A 85 0.34 3.91 -10.22
N GLY A 86 -0.08 4.75 -11.15
CA GLY A 86 -1.42 4.73 -11.72
C GLY A 86 -1.73 3.49 -12.54
N GLU A 87 -0.76 3.02 -13.32
CA GLU A 87 -0.88 1.80 -14.11
C GLU A 87 -0.84 0.55 -13.20
N VAL A 88 0.11 0.49 -12.28
CA VAL A 88 0.33 -0.66 -11.40
C VAL A 88 -0.82 -0.85 -10.40
N LEU A 89 -1.49 0.24 -10.00
CA LEU A 89 -2.61 0.22 -9.06
C LEU A 89 -3.97 0.42 -9.75
N ASP A 90 -4.08 0.16 -11.06
CA ASP A 90 -5.31 0.35 -11.84
C ASP A 90 -6.52 -0.43 -11.29
N PHE A 91 -6.27 -1.53 -10.58
CA PHE A 91 -7.26 -2.36 -9.94
C PHE A 91 -7.93 -1.70 -8.72
N LEU A 92 -7.40 -0.57 -8.24
CA LEU A 92 -8.04 0.21 -7.19
C LEU A 92 -9.16 1.08 -7.81
N PRO A 93 -10.41 0.96 -7.32
CA PRO A 93 -11.50 1.75 -7.85
C PRO A 93 -11.34 3.23 -7.47
N ASN A 94 -11.91 4.12 -8.27
CA ASN A 94 -12.09 5.54 -7.93
C ASN A 94 -10.80 6.27 -7.55
N ARG A 95 -9.69 6.01 -8.26
CA ARG A 95 -8.43 6.70 -8.03
C ARG A 95 -8.61 8.22 -8.14
N VAL A 96 -8.29 8.94 -7.06
CA VAL A 96 -8.22 10.40 -7.03
C VAL A 96 -6.81 10.83 -6.68
N THR A 97 -6.22 11.72 -7.48
CA THR A 97 -4.91 12.32 -7.16
C THR A 97 -5.13 13.72 -6.59
N LYS A 98 -4.87 13.90 -5.28
CA LYS A 98 -4.94 15.21 -4.62
C LYS A 98 -3.52 15.73 -4.42
N GLN A 99 -3.08 16.67 -5.24
CA GLN A 99 -1.77 17.29 -5.08
C GLN A 99 -1.83 18.31 -3.94
N LYS A 100 -1.08 18.07 -2.86
CA LYS A 100 -0.82 19.09 -1.84
C LYS A 100 0.48 19.82 -2.18
N ARG A 101 0.47 21.16 -2.08
CA ARG A 101 1.62 22.01 -2.37
C ARG A 101 2.76 21.83 -1.36
N TYR A 102 2.41 21.47 -0.12
CA TYR A 102 3.32 21.11 0.95
C TYR A 102 2.76 19.87 1.65
N ASN A 103 3.62 18.88 1.92
CA ASN A 103 3.26 17.71 2.72
C ASN A 103 4.10 17.78 4.00
N ASN A 104 3.62 18.60 4.93
CA ASN A 104 4.24 18.90 6.22
C ASN A 104 3.42 18.32 7.39
N THR A 105 2.72 17.22 7.12
CA THR A 105 2.15 16.32 8.13
C THR A 105 2.73 14.94 7.95
#